data_AF-A0A3A1WQY7-F1
#
_entry.id   AF-A0A3A1WQY7-F1
#
_cell.length_a   1.000
_cell.length_b   1.000
_cell.length_c   1.000
_cell.angle_alpha   90.00
_cell.angle_beta   90.00
_cell.angle_gamma   90.00
#
_symmetry.space_group_name_H-M   'P 1'
#
loop_
_entity.id
_entity.type
_entity.pdbx_description
1 polymer ?
#
loop_
_entity_poly.entity_id
_entity_poly.type
_entity_poly.pdbx_seq_one_letter_code
_entity_poly.pdbx_strand_id
1 'polypeptide(L)' 'MTSDEIRTNLLTRARTYAENAKTSLSAISLAAVNDSKFLKRVEVGEGFNINTYQRVIDWIDAAEAARPCEAA' A
#
# COMPACT_ATOMS: atom_id res chain seq x y z
N MET A 1 16.47 2.45 9.46
CA MET A 1 15.00 2.40 9.25
C MET A 1 14.30 2.65 10.56
N THR A 2 13.92 3.90 10.79
CA THR A 2 13.02 4.30 11.87
C THR A 2 11.56 3.99 11.48
N SER A 3 10.64 4.02 12.44
CA SER A 3 9.20 3.83 12.16
C SER A 3 8.65 4.83 11.14
N ASP A 4 9.21 6.04 11.10
CA ASP A 4 8.83 7.07 10.13
C ASP A 4 9.34 6.77 8.71
N GLU A 5 10.54 6.19 8.59
CA GLU A 5 11.07 5.74 7.30
C GLU A 5 10.25 4.57 6.73
N ILE A 6 9.83 3.62 7.57
CA ILE A 6 9.01 2.47 7.14
C ILE A 6 7.63 2.94 6.67
N ARG A 7 7.04 3.89 7.41
CA ARG A 7 5.78 4.53 7.07
C ARG A 7 5.85 5.25 5.73
N THR A 8 6.89 6.07 5.54
CA THR A 8 7.14 6.78 4.29
C THR A 8 7.31 5.81 3.12
N ASN A 9 8.08 4.73 3.31
CA ASN A 9 8.27 3.71 2.28
C ASN A 9 6.95 3.04 1.85
N LEU A 10 6.11 2.66 2.82
CA LEU A 10 4.79 2.07 2.54
C LEU A 10 3.92 3.01 1.70
N LEU A 11 3.84 4.28 2.12
CA LEU A 11 3.02 5.28 1.45
C LEU A 11 3.53 5.55 0.04
N THR A 12 4.85 5.62 -0.15
CA THR A 12 5.46 5.76 -1.47
C THR A 12 5.10 4.58 -2.37
N ARG A 13 5.30 3.33 -1.92
CA ARG A 13 4.94 2.12 -2.69
C ARG A 13 3.46 2.07 -3.04
N ALA A 14 2.60 2.35 -2.07
CA ALA A 14 1.15 2.36 -2.28
C ALA A 14 0.70 3.45 -3.27
N ARG A 15 1.31 4.65 -3.21
CA ARG A 15 1.04 5.74 -4.17
C ARG A 15 1.51 5.38 -5.57
N THR A 16 2.74 4.88 -5.72
CA THR A 16 3.27 4.44 -7.01
C THR A 16 2.39 3.36 -7.64
N TYR A 17 1.98 2.36 -6.85
CA TYR A 17 1.04 1.34 -7.33
C TYR A 17 -0.32 1.95 -7.71
N ALA A 18 -0.85 2.86 -6.88
CA ALA A 18 -2.12 3.55 -7.12
C ALA A 18 -2.12 4.29 -8.46
N GLU A 19 -1.07 5.06 -8.73
CA GLU A 19 -0.86 5.79 -9.99
C GLU A 19 -0.77 4.81 -11.17
N ASN A 20 0.04 3.75 -11.04
CA ASN A 20 0.20 2.74 -12.09
C ASN A 20 -1.09 1.94 -12.35
N ALA A 21 -1.91 1.66 -11.32
CA ALA A 21 -3.19 0.94 -11.46
C ALA A 21 -4.36 1.82 -11.84
N LYS A 22 -4.20 3.15 -11.82
CA LYS A 22 -5.32 4.09 -11.79
C LYS A 22 -6.32 3.75 -10.68
N THR A 23 -5.82 3.35 -9.51
CA THR A 23 -6.63 3.03 -8.31
C THR A 23 -6.39 4.04 -7.19
N SER A 24 -7.14 3.93 -6.11
CA SER A 24 -7.03 4.82 -4.94
C SER A 24 -6.43 4.10 -3.74
N LEU A 25 -5.74 4.84 -2.86
CA LEU A 25 -5.18 4.29 -1.61
C LEU A 25 -6.25 3.61 -0.74
N SER A 26 -7.46 4.14 -0.71
CA SER A 26 -8.59 3.52 0.01
C SER A 26 -8.96 2.14 -0.55
N ALA A 27 -8.89 1.96 -1.87
CA ALA A 27 -9.17 0.69 -2.54
C ALA A 27 -8.07 -0.34 -2.26
N ILE A 28 -6.80 0.09 -2.31
CA ILE A 28 -5.65 -0.74 -1.92
C ILE A 28 -5.78 -1.18 -0.45
N SER A 29 -6.09 -0.25 0.44
CA SER A 29 -6.24 -0.54 1.87
C SER A 29 -7.38 -1.51 2.14
N LEU A 30 -8.51 -1.33 1.45
CA LEU A 30 -9.65 -2.25 1.52
C LEU A 30 -9.27 -3.64 0.99
N ALA A 31 -8.57 -3.74 -0.14
CA ALA A 31 -8.21 -5.02 -0.74
C ALA A 31 -7.14 -5.77 0.07
N ALA A 32 -6.16 -5.07 0.64
CA ALA A 32 -5.04 -5.68 1.34
C ALA A 32 -5.35 -6.05 2.80
N VAL A 33 -6.07 -5.20 3.52
CA VAL A 33 -6.30 -5.35 4.97
C VAL A 33 -7.76 -5.21 5.39
N ASN A 34 -8.70 -5.13 4.43
CA ASN A 34 -10.13 -4.94 4.68
C ASN A 34 -10.46 -3.67 5.50
N ASP A 35 -9.61 -2.64 5.40
CA ASP A 35 -9.81 -1.35 6.07
C ASP A 35 -9.50 -0.23 5.09
N SER A 36 -10.52 0.46 4.59
CA SER A 36 -10.38 1.52 3.60
C SER A 36 -9.71 2.81 4.12
N LYS A 37 -9.49 2.92 5.42
CA LYS A 37 -8.90 4.11 6.08
C LYS A 37 -7.48 3.84 6.57
N PHE A 38 -6.96 2.63 6.42
CA PHE A 38 -5.66 2.24 6.97
C PHE A 38 -4.54 3.13 6.45
N LEU A 39 -4.36 3.24 5.12
CA LEU A 39 -3.29 4.09 4.57
C LEU A 39 -3.46 5.56 4.94
N LYS A 40 -4.70 6.04 5.11
CA LYS A 40 -4.97 7.42 5.57
C LYS A 40 -4.54 7.64 7.03
N ARG A 41 -4.71 6.63 7.91
CA ARG A 41 -4.19 6.68 9.29
C ARG A 41 -2.65 6.64 9.31
N VAL A 42 -2.06 5.83 8.45
CA VAL A 42 -0.61 5.76 8.26
C VAL A 42 -0.04 7.11 7.78
N GLU A 43 -0.74 7.86 6.91
CA GLU A 43 -0.34 9.22 6.52
C GLU A 43 -0.22 10.20 7.69
N VAL A 44 -1.11 10.10 8.68
CA VAL A 44 -1.09 10.99 9.87
C VAL A 44 -0.21 10.45 11.00
N GLY A 45 0.42 9.29 10.82
CA GLY A 45 1.30 8.68 11.83
C GLY A 45 0.57 7.81 12.86
N GLU A 46 -0.73 7.52 12.65
CA GLU A 46 -1.54 6.71 13.55
C GLU A 46 -1.79 5.30 13.02
N GLY A 47 -1.95 4.33 13.95
CA GLY A 47 -2.38 2.98 13.60
C GLY A 47 -1.35 2.15 12.82
N PHE A 48 -0.06 2.49 12.90
CA PHE A 48 1.01 1.70 12.29
C PHE A 48 1.23 0.39 13.05
N ASN A 49 1.02 -0.74 12.36
CA ASN A 49 1.30 -2.09 12.87
C ASN A 49 2.10 -2.84 11.80
N ILE A 50 3.19 -3.50 12.21
CA ILE A 50 4.08 -4.25 11.31
C ILE A 50 3.31 -5.33 10.54
N ASN A 51 2.31 -5.97 11.17
CA ASN A 51 1.50 -6.99 10.51
C ASN A 51 0.68 -6.43 9.34
N THR A 52 0.04 -5.26 9.52
CA THR A 52 -0.73 -4.64 8.44
C THR A 52 0.18 -4.01 7.39
N TYR A 53 1.35 -3.50 7.77
CA TYR A 53 2.39 -3.09 6.83
C TYR A 53 2.76 -4.25 5.89
N GLN A 54 3.13 -5.40 6.46
CA GLN A 54 3.56 -6.56 5.69
C GLN A 54 2.46 -7.02 4.74
N ARG A 55 1.21 -7.11 5.22
CA ARG A 55 0.05 -7.47 4.38
C ARG A 55 -0.18 -6.52 3.20
N VAL A 56 0.01 -5.21 3.39
CA VAL A 56 -0.13 -4.25 2.29
C VAL A 56 1.00 -4.40 1.28
N ILE A 57 2.24 -4.59 1.73
CA ILE A 57 3.37 -4.85 0.83
C ILE A 57 3.17 -6.14 0.05
N ASP A 58 2.90 -7.26 0.73
CA ASP A 58 2.63 -8.55 0.08
C ASP A 58 1.48 -8.46 -0.94
N TRP A 59 0.43 -7.70 -0.62
CA TRP A 59 -0.67 -7.48 -1.55
C TRP A 59 -0.24 -6.66 -2.77
N ILE A 60 0.55 -5.59 -2.58
CA ILE A 60 1.07 -4.77 -3.68
C ILE A 60 1.98 -5.64 -4.57
N ASP A 61 2.93 -6.37 -4.00
CA ASP A 61 3.85 -7.24 -4.75
C ASP A 61 3.09 -8.34 -5.52
N ALA A 62 2.10 -8.98 -4.89
CA ALA A 62 1.25 -9.96 -5.57
C ALA A 62 0.42 -9.33 -6.70
N ALA A 63 -0.10 -8.12 -6.49
CA ALA A 63 -0.88 -7.41 -7.49
C ALA A 63 -0.02 -6.87 -8.63
N GLU A 64 1.22 -6.46 -8.38
CA GLU A 64 2.22 -6.12 -9.40
C GLU A 64 2.62 -7.35 -10.21
N ALA A 65 2.86 -8.49 -9.56
CA ALA A 65 3.17 -9.76 -10.24
C ALA A 65 1.98 -10.30 -11.06
N ALA A 66 0.76 -10.07 -10.59
CA ALA A 66 -0.46 -10.50 -11.28
C ALA A 66 -0.84 -9.60 -12.47
N ARG A 67 -0.23 -8.42 -12.63
CA ARG A 67 -0.37 -7.64 -13.86
C ARG A 67 0.60 -8.22 -14.90
N PRO A 68 0.11 -8.94 -15.93
CA PRO A 68 0.96 -9.30 -17.04
C PRO A 68 1.48 -8.01 -17.69
N CYS A 69 2.73 -8.05 -18.13
CA CYS A 69 3.33 -7.10 -19.05
C CYS A 69 2.40 -6.90 -20.26
N GLU A 70 1.53 -5.90 -20.22
CA GLU A 70 0.96 -5.30 -21.42
C GLU A 70 1.75 -4.01 -21.65
N ALA A 71 2.97 -4.20 -22.15
CA ALA A 71 3.69 -3.17 -22.87
C ALA A 71 2.89 -2.89 -24.15
N ALA A 72 2.31 -1.71 -24.25
CA ALA A 72 1.79 -1.13 -25.48
C ALA A 72 2.37 0.27 -25.63
#